data_AF-A0A936KVR5-F1
#
_entry.id   AF-A0A936KVR5-F1
#
_cell.length_a   1.000
_cell.length_b   1.000
_cell.length_c   1.000
_cell.angle_alpha   90.00
_cell.angle_beta   90.00
_cell.angle_gamma   90.00
#
_symmetry.space_group_name_H-M   'P 1'
#
loop_
_entity.id
_entity.type
_entity.pdbx_description
1 polymer ?
#
loop_
_entity_poly.entity_id
_entity_poly.type
_entity_poly.pdbx_seq_one_letter_code
_entity_poly.pdbx_strand_id
1 'polypeptide(L)'
;MIFEHIEVLFRLLIAHILADFVLQPSKWVEHRNTFRLKSKFLYFHVAIVAVLSFLAIGKSDAFGVMAVILISHFIFDAIKTYIYKRFSNSFYCRSDTSYFRYYRLLACLYKSNQYVF
;
A
#
# COMPACT_ATOMS: atom_id res chain seq x y z
N MET A 1 25.77 -14.74 -9.01
CA MET A 1 24.88 -13.96 -9.89
C MET A 1 23.41 -13.99 -9.42
N ILE A 2 22.77 -15.14 -9.21
CA ILE A 2 21.34 -15.19 -8.80
C ILE A 2 21.06 -14.59 -7.41
N PHE A 3 21.95 -14.81 -6.43
CA PHE A 3 21.76 -14.33 -5.06
C PHE A 3 21.68 -12.79 -4.95
N GLU A 4 22.45 -12.05 -5.75
CA GLU A 4 22.43 -10.58 -5.78
C GLU A 4 21.06 -10.02 -6.21
N HIS A 5 20.40 -10.68 -7.16
CA HIS A 5 19.08 -10.24 -7.64
C HIS A 5 17.98 -10.47 -6.62
N ILE A 6 18.02 -11.61 -5.91
CA ILE A 6 17.05 -11.94 -4.86
C ILE A 6 17.16 -10.97 -3.69
N GLU A 7 18.38 -10.57 -3.32
CA GLU A 7 18.61 -9.61 -2.25
C GLU A 7 17.99 -8.24 -2.55
N VAL A 8 18.18 -7.71 -3.76
CA VAL A 8 17.59 -6.43 -4.18
C VAL A 8 16.07 -6.48 -4.14
N LEU A 9 15.46 -7.59 -4.60
CA LEU A 9 14.01 -7.79 -4.54
C LEU A 9 13.49 -7.79 -3.09
N PHE A 10 14.20 -8.47 -2.17
CA PHE A 10 13.82 -8.50 -0.76
C PHE A 10 13.89 -7.11 -0.11
N ARG A 11 14.96 -6.35 -0.37
CA ARG A 11 15.12 -4.98 0.13
C ARG A 11 14.02 -4.06 -0.40
N LEU A 12 13.66 -4.17 -1.68
CA LEU A 12 12.57 -3.43 -2.29
C LEU A 12 11.19 -3.80 -1.71
N LEU A 13 10.96 -5.09 -1.43
CA LEU A 13 9.73 -5.56 -0.79
C LEU A 13 9.58 -5.00 0.62
N ILE A 14 10.65 -5.00 1.42
CA ILE A 14 10.65 -4.44 2.77
C ILE A 14 10.43 -2.91 2.71
N ALA A 15 11.12 -2.21 1.81
CA ALA A 15 10.94 -0.78 1.60
C ALA A 15 9.49 -0.42 1.25
N HIS A 16 8.84 -1.23 0.40
CA HIS A 16 7.45 -1.05 0.03
C HIS A 16 6.49 -1.26 1.22
N ILE A 17 6.68 -2.33 1.99
CA ILE A 17 5.88 -2.61 3.20
C ILE A 17 6.06 -1.47 4.22
N LEU A 18 7.29 -1.01 4.44
CA LEU A 18 7.55 0.11 5.36
C LEU A 18 6.87 1.39 4.88
N ALA A 19 6.96 1.71 3.59
CA ALA A 19 6.31 2.90 3.03
C ALA A 19 4.79 2.85 3.21
N ASP A 20 4.15 1.74 2.83
CA ASP A 20 2.69 1.58 2.84
C ASP A 20 2.09 1.42 4.23
N PHE A 21 2.80 0.81 5.18
CA PHE A 21 2.22 0.54 6.51
C PHE A 21 2.72 1.48 7.60
N VAL A 22 3.99 1.90 7.54
CA VAL A 22 4.58 2.76 8.58
C VAL A 22 4.45 4.23 8.17
N LEU A 23 4.62 4.54 6.89
CA LEU A 23 4.70 5.93 6.41
C LEU A 23 3.43 6.42 5.73
N GLN A 24 2.36 5.61 5.67
CA GLN A 24 1.04 6.01 5.17
C GLN A 24 0.03 6.17 6.33
N PRO A 25 0.02 7.31 7.05
CA PRO A 25 -0.91 7.52 8.15
C PRO A 25 -2.37 7.64 7.68
N SER A 26 -3.31 7.26 8.54
CA SER A 26 -4.76 7.29 8.26
C SER A 26 -5.28 8.65 7.78
N LYS A 27 -4.71 9.75 8.28
CA LYS A 27 -5.03 11.12 7.84
C LYS A 27 -4.79 11.35 6.34
N TRP A 28 -3.75 10.72 5.78
CA TRP A 28 -3.44 10.83 4.35
C TRP A 28 -4.45 10.07 3.51
N VAL A 29 -4.90 8.92 4.02
CA VAL A 29 -5.93 8.10 3.37
C VAL A 29 -7.27 8.83 3.38
N GLU A 30 -7.66 9.42 4.51
CA GLU A 30 -8.89 10.21 4.63
C GLU A 30 -8.89 11.40 3.67
N HIS A 31 -7.80 12.18 3.65
CA HIS A 31 -7.65 13.28 2.70
C HIS A 31 -7.62 12.79 1.25
N ARG A 32 -6.98 11.65 0.96
CA ARG A 32 -7.01 11.02 -0.36
C ARG A 32 -8.41 10.57 -0.76
N ASN A 33 -9.21 10.06 0.16
CA ASN A 33 -10.58 9.63 -0.13
C ASN A 33 -11.49 10.83 -0.45
N THR A 34 -11.29 11.96 0.22
CA THR A 34 -12.05 13.21 -0.03
C THR A 34 -11.59 13.92 -1.31
N PHE A 35 -10.28 14.06 -1.53
CA PHE A 35 -9.72 14.88 -2.63
C PHE A 35 -9.21 14.07 -3.84
N ARG A 36 -9.20 12.73 -3.77
CA ARG A 36 -8.76 11.81 -4.84
C ARG A 36 -7.35 12.13 -5.34
N LEU A 37 -7.16 12.22 -6.66
CA LEU A 37 -5.91 12.63 -7.30
C LEU A 37 -5.49 14.06 -6.95
N LYS A 38 -6.38 14.92 -6.45
CA LYS A 38 -6.00 16.25 -5.95
C LYS A 38 -5.37 16.20 -4.55
N SER A 39 -5.33 15.03 -3.90
CA SER A 39 -4.69 14.88 -2.60
C SER A 39 -3.18 14.95 -2.74
N LYS A 40 -2.58 15.97 -2.13
CA LYS A 40 -1.12 16.13 -2.05
C LYS A 40 -0.45 14.92 -1.41
N PHE A 41 -1.15 14.20 -0.52
CA PHE A 41 -0.61 13.03 0.17
C PHE A 41 -0.40 11.81 -0.72
N LEU A 42 -1.10 11.71 -1.87
CA LEU A 42 -0.83 10.66 -2.86
C LEU A 42 0.58 10.82 -3.44
N TYR A 43 0.95 12.06 -3.78
CA TYR A 43 2.27 12.39 -4.32
C TYR A 43 3.37 12.27 -3.26
N PHE A 44 3.09 12.70 -2.02
CA PHE A 44 4.03 12.49 -0.90
C PHE A 44 4.29 11.01 -0.64
N HIS A 45 3.26 10.16 -0.68
CA HIS A 45 3.40 8.72 -0.52
C HIS A 45 4.31 8.12 -1.60
N VAL A 46 4.06 8.47 -2.86
CA VAL A 46 4.91 8.03 -3.98
C VAL A 46 6.35 8.54 -3.84
N ALA A 47 6.55 9.78 -3.37
CA ALA A 47 7.88 10.32 -3.13
C ALA A 47 8.62 9.54 -2.03
N ILE A 48 7.93 9.14 -0.96
CA ILE A 48 8.52 8.31 0.10
C ILE A 48 8.93 6.94 -0.46
N VAL A 49 8.05 6.31 -1.24
CA VAL A 49 8.34 5.02 -1.89
C VAL A 49 9.53 5.17 -2.84
N ALA A 50 9.66 6.30 -3.54
CA ALA A 50 10.79 6.60 -4.43
C ALA A 50 12.11 6.67 -3.65
N VAL A 51 12.13 7.45 -2.57
CA VAL A 51 13.33 7.63 -1.73
C VAL A 51 13.73 6.30 -1.08
N LEU A 52 12.78 5.56 -0.52
CA LEU A 52 13.07 4.27 0.10
C LEU A 52 13.54 3.23 -0.91
N SER A 53 12.94 3.18 -2.10
CA SER A 53 13.36 2.26 -3.16
C SER A 53 14.75 2.62 -3.71
N PHE A 54 15.04 3.91 -3.84
CA PHE A 54 16.36 4.40 -4.24
C PHE A 54 17.44 4.01 -3.22
N LEU A 55 17.18 4.22 -1.92
CA LEU A 55 18.08 3.81 -0.84
C LEU A 55 18.24 2.28 -0.76
N ALA A 56 17.17 1.51 -1.02
CA ALA A 56 17.20 0.05 -1.00
C ALA A 56 18.03 -0.55 -2.15
N ILE A 57 18.01 0.08 -3.32
CA ILE A 57 18.73 -0.38 -4.51
C ILE A 57 20.22 -0.03 -4.45
N GLY A 58 20.58 1.21 -4.10
CA GLY A 58 21.97 1.66 -3.92
C GLY A 58 22.89 1.60 -5.16
N LYS A 59 22.52 0.93 -6.25
CA LYS A 59 23.26 0.77 -7.52
C LYS A 59 22.48 1.33 -8.72
N SER A 60 23.18 1.96 -9.65
CA SER A 60 22.61 2.61 -10.85
C SER A 60 21.91 1.65 -11.83
N ASP A 61 22.26 0.37 -11.82
CA ASP A 61 21.82 -0.53 -12.90
C ASP A 61 20.37 -1.01 -12.74
N ALA A 62 19.71 -0.71 -11.62
CA ALA A 62 18.34 -1.14 -11.32
C ALA A 62 17.30 0.02 -11.30
N PHE A 63 17.65 1.21 -11.78
CA PHE A 63 16.71 2.34 -11.89
C PHE A 63 15.47 2.02 -12.73
N GLY A 64 15.60 1.18 -13.77
CA GLY A 64 14.46 0.73 -14.58
C GLY A 64 13.43 -0.06 -13.77
N VAL A 65 13.89 -0.96 -12.90
CA VAL A 65 13.03 -1.75 -12.00
C VAL A 65 12.35 -0.84 -10.97
N MET A 66 13.09 0.13 -10.42
CA MET A 66 12.54 1.13 -9.51
C MET A 66 11.40 1.92 -10.16
N ALA A 67 11.58 2.37 -11.40
CA ALA A 67 10.56 3.15 -12.11
C ALA A 67 9.28 2.33 -12.33
N VAL A 68 9.40 1.06 -12.70
CA VAL A 68 8.24 0.16 -12.86
C VAL A 68 7.49 -0.03 -11.55
N ILE A 69 8.20 -0.24 -10.43
CA ILE A 69 7.59 -0.36 -9.10
C ILE A 69 6.90 0.95 -8.72
N LEU A 70 7.53 2.10 -8.96
CA LEU A 70 6.98 3.39 -8.61
C LEU A 70 5.68 3.70 -9.37
N ILE A 71 5.70 3.47 -10.69
CA ILE A 71 4.57 3.72 -11.57
C ILE A 71 3.42 2.78 -11.22
N SER A 72 3.70 1.48 -11.09
CA SER A 72 2.67 0.51 -10.71
C SER A 72 2.03 0.86 -9.37
N HIS A 73 2.85 1.26 -8.38
CA HIS A 73 2.34 1.66 -7.07
C HIS A 73 1.43 2.89 -7.13
N PHE A 74 1.85 3.92 -7.86
CA PHE A 74 1.02 5.11 -8.08
C PHE A 74 -0.31 4.76 -8.76
N ILE A 75 -0.28 3.89 -9.78
CA ILE A 75 -1.49 3.44 -10.49
C ILE A 75 -2.43 2.71 -9.51
N PHE A 76 -1.93 1.78 -8.71
CA PHE A 76 -2.76 1.06 -7.74
C PHE A 76 -3.37 1.99 -6.70
N ASP A 77 -2.59 2.94 -6.19
CA ASP A 77 -3.08 3.91 -5.23
C ASP A 77 -4.08 4.89 -5.84
N ALA A 78 -3.90 5.28 -7.11
CA ALA A 78 -4.88 6.06 -7.86
C ALA A 78 -6.19 5.28 -8.03
N ILE A 79 -6.12 4.02 -8.49
CA ILE A 79 -7.30 3.15 -8.67
C ILE A 79 -8.10 3.01 -7.37
N LYS A 80 -7.43 2.81 -6.22
CA LYS A 80 -8.07 2.74 -4.90
C LYS A 80 -8.94 3.99 -4.62
N THR A 81 -8.50 5.18 -5.03
CA THR A 81 -9.29 6.42 -4.83
C THR A 81 -10.59 6.45 -5.62
N TYR A 82 -10.63 5.82 -6.80
CA TYR A 82 -11.83 5.75 -7.64
C TYR A 82 -12.80 4.68 -7.15
N ILE A 83 -12.29 3.52 -6.72
CA ILE A 83 -13.09 2.42 -6.18
C ILE A 83 -13.77 2.83 -4.87
N TYR A 84 -13.08 3.57 -3.98
CA TYR A 84 -13.62 3.99 -2.68
C TYR A 84 -14.98 4.71 -2.81
N LYS A 85 -15.11 5.67 -3.73
CA LYS A 85 -16.38 6.40 -3.91
C LYS A 85 -17.50 5.49 -4.46
N ARG A 86 -17.17 4.48 -5.26
CA ARG A 86 -18.16 3.57 -5.87
C ARG A 86 -18.85 2.70 -4.81
N PHE A 87 -18.15 2.35 -3.74
CA PHE A 87 -18.63 1.47 -2.66
C PHE A 87 -19.01 2.22 -1.36
N SER A 88 -19.10 3.55 -1.40
CA SER A 88 -19.33 4.41 -0.22
C SER A 88 -20.69 4.23 0.50
N ASN A 89 -21.59 3.37 0.02
CA ASN A 89 -22.94 3.14 0.60
C ASN A 89 -23.17 1.76 1.24
N SER A 90 -22.14 0.93 1.41
CA SER A 90 -22.29 -0.38 2.07
C SER A 90 -21.19 -0.60 3.08
N PHE A 91 -21.49 -0.40 4.38
CA PHE A 91 -20.86 -0.93 5.63
C PHE A 91 -19.32 -1.10 5.74
N TYR A 92 -18.55 -0.71 4.74
CA TYR A 92 -17.10 -0.85 4.60
C TYR A 92 -16.35 0.31 5.23
N CYS A 93 -17.07 1.27 5.81
CA CYS A 93 -16.48 2.47 6.37
C CYS A 93 -16.14 2.26 7.84
N ARG A 94 -14.86 2.52 8.17
CA ARG A 94 -14.31 2.99 9.46
C ARG A 94 -13.31 2.08 10.19
N SER A 95 -12.27 1.59 9.49
CA SER A 95 -11.00 1.24 10.15
C SER A 95 -9.84 1.21 9.15
N ASP A 96 -9.31 2.38 8.82
CA ASP A 96 -8.09 2.56 8.01
C ASP A 96 -6.83 2.36 8.87
N THR A 97 -6.64 1.15 9.39
CA THR A 97 -5.36 0.71 9.98
C THR A 97 -5.17 -0.77 9.72
N SER A 98 -4.11 -1.10 9.00
CA SER A 98 -3.85 -2.40 8.38
C SER A 98 -3.77 -3.58 9.35
N TYR A 99 -3.52 -3.34 10.64
CA TYR A 99 -3.58 -4.37 11.69
C TYR A 99 -4.98 -4.96 11.89
N PHE A 100 -6.04 -4.19 11.65
CA PHE A 100 -7.41 -4.64 11.95
C PHE A 100 -7.99 -5.55 10.86
N ARG A 101 -7.37 -5.67 9.68
CA ARG A 101 -7.87 -6.51 8.58
C ARG A 101 -7.66 -8.02 8.84
N TYR A 102 -6.51 -8.41 9.39
CA TYR A 102 -6.20 -9.80 9.71
C TYR A 102 -7.06 -10.32 10.88
N TYR A 103 -7.12 -9.57 11.99
CA TYR A 103 -7.93 -9.93 13.15
C TYR A 103 -9.44 -9.95 12.86
N ARG A 104 -9.93 -9.09 11.96
CA ARG A 104 -11.36 -9.07 11.60
C ARG A 104 -11.73 -10.16 10.59
N LEU A 105 -10.81 -10.57 9.69
CA LEU A 105 -11.00 -11.76 8.86
C LEU A 105 -11.02 -13.02 9.73
N LEU A 106 -10.11 -13.13 10.71
CA LEU A 106 -10.11 -14.20 11.70
C LEU A 106 -11.36 -14.19 12.57
N ALA A 107 -11.82 -13.02 13.05
CA ALA A 107 -13.06 -12.91 13.81
C ALA A 107 -14.30 -13.26 12.96
N CYS A 108 -14.30 -12.92 11.67
CA CYS A 108 -15.38 -13.26 10.74
C CYS A 108 -15.40 -14.76 10.41
N LEU A 109 -14.23 -15.39 10.21
CA LEU A 109 -14.09 -16.83 10.01
C LEU A 109 -14.43 -17.62 11.29
N TYR A 110 -14.01 -17.11 12.46
CA TYR A 110 -14.38 -17.68 13.75
C TYR A 110 -15.90 -17.61 13.98
N LYS A 111 -16.52 -16.49 13.61
CA LYS A 111 -17.98 -16.32 13.73
C LYS A 111 -18.75 -17.12 12.68
N SER A 112 -18.26 -17.28 11.45
CA SER A 112 -18.91 -18.13 10.44
C SER A 112 -18.82 -19.62 10.76
N ASN A 113 -17.83 -20.04 11.56
CA ASN A 113 -17.66 -21.42 12.02
C ASN A 113 -18.49 -21.78 13.28
N GLN A 114 -19.23 -20.83 13.85
CA GLN A 114 -20.14 -21.05 14.99
C GLN A 114 -21.60 -21.25 14.55
N TYR A 115 -21.90 -21.16 13.24
CA TYR A 115 -23.24 -21.34 12.66
C TYR A 115 -23.31 -22.52 11.68
N VAL A 116 -22.32 -23.42 11.70
CA VAL A 116 -22.36 -24.70 10.97
C VAL A 116 -22.46 -25.83 12.01
N PHE A 117 -23.70 -26.06 12.46
CA PHE A 117 -24.22 -27.37 12.85
C PHE A 117 -25.30 -27.73 11.83
#